data_AF-A0A9D1TSG9-F1
#
_entry.id   AF-A0A9D1TSG9-F1
#
_cell.length_a   1.000
_cell.length_b   1.000
_cell.length_c   1.000
_cell.angle_alpha   90.00
_cell.angle_beta   90.00
_cell.angle_gamma   90.00
#
_symmetry.space_group_name_H-M   'P 1'
#
loop_
_entity.id
_entity.type
_entity.pdbx_description
1 polymer ?
#
loop_
_entity_poly.entity_id
_entity_poly.type
_entity_poly.pdbx_seq_one_letter_code
_entity_poly.pdbx_strand_id
1 'polypeptide(L)'
;MKNKDVKDKVKTAFESVTPDDGEQIRSRIETVSQVDKPAAVAVRKNTFIKRFAVAAACLIVLVLGGLGVYGYNMNFTTVTEISFDVNPSMTMTLNGKGRVRSVTANNADAQRVLEGLDFEGSTYEVAANAIIGAMLRTGYLSELSNSVLVSVNDSRSQRSKTIESNILAEIQRIFTLENFDGAIICQSVTDNGRLQALADEYGITIGKANLIEKIINTQSSAGLQTVYTFRDLAGLTINELNVLAESLSVNLGDSASGTASTQGYIGEQRAYEQALAFALVNSADVTGNMRAEFDFEGGVIVYEVSFRTSDGCEYEVKVGASNGEFVELSEDLERMAGPMGEALAEDEIRLAAMQKAGLTGTESLTGYRISRDEREYEVSFGYDGFVYEIDVRLDGVVMSYDKKTDVSVPGGDTSVPGGQITAQQAKEIAFSVAAQRWQDFDADNVREYDDEGGRPEREDGVLAYEIEFKCGRYEYEFRIKASDGTVIKAERERDD
;
A
#
# COMPACT_ATOMS: atom_id res chain seq x y z
N MET A 1 45.24 98.06 52.70
CA MET A 1 46.31 97.03 52.72
C MET A 1 46.44 96.43 51.33
N LYS A 2 47.63 95.99 50.91
CA LYS A 2 47.93 95.68 49.49
C LYS A 2 47.73 94.19 49.19
N ASN A 3 47.33 93.87 47.96
CA ASN A 3 46.92 92.53 47.48
C ASN A 3 48.08 91.50 47.36
N LYS A 4 49.20 91.71 48.06
CA LYS A 4 50.37 90.82 48.06
C LYS A 4 50.40 89.94 49.31
N ASP A 5 50.15 90.54 50.48
CA ASP A 5 50.18 89.86 51.79
C ASP A 5 49.09 88.77 51.94
N VAL A 6 48.04 88.83 51.12
CA VAL A 6 46.99 87.78 51.05
C VAL A 6 47.45 86.60 50.18
N LYS A 7 48.15 86.86 49.06
CA LYS A 7 48.68 85.81 48.18
C LYS A 7 49.74 84.97 48.89
N ASP A 8 50.64 85.61 49.63
CA ASP A 8 51.73 84.92 50.32
C ASP A 8 51.18 84.01 51.44
N LYS A 9 50.13 84.43 52.16
CA LYS A 9 49.44 83.57 53.16
C LYS A 9 48.70 82.38 52.54
N VAL A 10 48.04 82.55 51.39
CA VAL A 10 47.36 81.44 50.69
C VAL A 10 48.38 80.45 50.14
N LYS A 11 49.53 80.91 49.63
CA LYS A 11 50.61 80.03 49.17
C LYS A 11 51.17 79.17 50.31
N THR A 12 51.51 79.77 51.45
CA THR A 12 52.05 79.05 52.61
C THR A 12 51.08 77.98 53.16
N ALA A 13 49.76 78.22 53.08
CA ALA A 13 48.75 77.26 53.50
C ALA A 13 48.53 76.10 52.50
N PHE A 14 48.93 76.27 51.23
CA PHE A 14 48.81 75.23 50.20
C PHE A 14 50.03 74.28 50.21
N GLU A 15 51.23 74.85 50.39
CA GLU A 15 52.49 74.08 50.46
C GLU A 15 52.60 73.24 51.76
N SER A 16 51.81 73.51 52.80
CA SER A 16 51.82 72.75 54.05
C SER A 16 50.93 71.50 54.08
N VAL A 17 50.20 71.17 53.00
CA VAL A 17 49.25 70.03 52.96
C VAL A 17 49.71 68.90 52.03
N THR A 18 50.71 69.13 51.18
CA THR A 18 51.36 68.10 50.35
C THR A 18 52.89 68.25 50.39
N PRO A 19 53.61 67.36 51.09
CA PRO A 19 55.06 67.24 50.96
C PRO A 19 55.46 66.85 49.54
N ASP A 20 56.60 67.36 49.06
CA ASP A 20 57.22 66.92 47.80
C ASP A 20 58.12 65.70 48.06
N ASP A 21 57.51 64.52 48.10
CA ASP A 21 58.20 63.25 48.40
C ASP A 21 58.92 62.63 47.18
N GLY A 22 59.22 63.42 46.14
CA GLY A 22 59.90 62.95 44.92
C GLY A 22 61.26 62.27 45.17
N GLU A 23 62.01 62.69 46.20
CA GLU A 23 63.29 62.07 46.57
C GLU A 23 63.12 60.78 47.42
N GLN A 24 62.09 60.69 48.27
CA GLN A 24 61.81 59.45 49.01
C GLN A 24 61.37 58.31 48.08
N ILE A 25 60.67 58.63 47.00
CA ILE A 25 60.26 57.64 45.99
C ILE A 25 61.46 57.17 45.17
N ARG A 26 62.44 58.02 44.87
CA ARG A 26 63.67 57.61 44.17
C ARG A 26 64.56 56.69 45.00
N SER A 27 64.80 57.00 46.28
CA SER A 27 65.69 56.17 47.11
C SER A 27 65.18 54.73 47.34
N ARG A 28 63.85 54.54 47.33
CA ARG A 28 63.23 53.20 47.39
C ARG A 28 63.32 52.40 46.09
N ILE A 29 63.62 53.03 44.95
CA ILE A 29 63.74 52.35 43.65
C ILE A 29 65.19 51.91 43.38
N GLU A 30 66.20 52.67 43.84
CA GLU A 30 67.61 52.27 43.67
C GLU A 30 68.05 51.18 44.68
N THR A 31 67.51 51.17 45.91
CA THR A 31 67.93 50.24 46.98
C THR A 31 67.34 48.81 46.88
N VAL A 32 66.74 48.44 45.74
CA VAL A 32 66.26 47.06 45.46
C VAL A 32 67.06 46.39 44.32
N SER A 33 68.06 47.08 43.77
CA SER A 33 69.02 46.48 42.83
C SER A 33 70.32 46.09 43.55
N GLN A 34 70.65 44.79 43.51
CA GLN A 34 71.72 44.11 44.27
C GLN A 34 71.33 43.98 45.77
N VAL A 35 71.28 42.79 46.38
CA VAL A 35 72.19 41.62 46.41
C VAL A 35 71.33 40.34 46.55
N ASP A 36 71.62 39.14 45.97
CA ASP A 36 72.79 38.63 45.22
C ASP A 36 72.36 37.60 44.14
N LYS A 37 73.31 36.86 43.54
CA LYS A 37 73.12 35.60 42.80
C LYS A 37 73.78 34.39 43.50
N PRO A 38 72.99 33.36 43.84
CA PRO A 38 73.46 31.98 43.80
C PRO A 38 72.64 31.11 42.83
N ALA A 39 73.36 30.26 42.08
CA ALA A 39 72.90 29.11 41.28
C ALA A 39 71.68 29.27 40.33
N ALA A 40 71.90 28.99 39.05
CA ALA A 40 70.82 28.94 38.05
C ALA A 40 69.83 27.80 38.32
N VAL A 41 68.58 28.14 38.66
CA VAL A 41 67.43 27.22 38.57
C VAL A 41 66.53 27.70 37.44
N ALA A 42 66.37 26.88 36.41
CA ALA A 42 65.62 27.22 35.21
C ALA A 42 64.09 27.18 35.45
N VAL A 43 63.52 28.26 35.96
CA VAL A 43 62.06 28.41 36.05
C VAL A 43 61.50 28.72 34.65
N ARG A 44 61.01 27.67 33.97
CA ARG A 44 60.30 27.81 32.69
C ARG A 44 59.14 28.80 32.84
N LYS A 45 59.09 29.84 31.98
CA LYS A 45 57.91 30.71 31.83
C LYS A 45 56.71 29.84 31.46
N ASN A 46 55.83 29.54 32.42
CA ASN A 46 54.78 28.56 32.21
C ASN A 46 53.58 29.17 31.46
N THR A 47 53.76 29.40 30.15
CA THR A 47 52.72 29.84 29.20
C THR A 47 51.53 28.87 29.16
N PHE A 48 51.71 27.66 29.70
CA PHE A 48 50.72 26.63 29.91
C PHE A 48 49.44 27.12 30.61
N ILE A 49 49.51 27.96 31.65
CA ILE A 49 48.30 28.35 32.41
C ILE A 49 47.37 29.26 31.57
N LYS A 50 47.94 30.21 30.81
CA LYS A 50 47.15 31.03 29.87
C LYS A 50 46.65 30.22 28.66
N ARG A 51 47.41 29.22 28.20
CA ARG A 51 46.97 28.27 27.16
C ARG A 51 45.84 27.37 27.65
N PHE A 52 45.88 26.92 28.91
CA PHE A 52 44.82 26.11 29.52
C PHE A 52 43.54 26.91 29.78
N ALA A 53 43.62 28.19 30.16
CA ALA A 53 42.42 29.03 30.32
C ALA A 53 41.66 29.21 28.99
N VAL A 54 42.39 29.45 27.88
CA VAL A 54 41.80 29.50 26.53
C VAL A 54 41.28 28.12 26.11
N ALA A 55 42.03 27.04 26.33
CA ALA A 55 41.59 25.68 26.02
C ALA A 55 40.33 25.27 26.80
N ALA A 56 40.20 25.66 28.07
CA ALA A 56 39.03 25.40 28.89
C ALA A 56 37.81 26.20 28.43
N ALA A 57 37.98 27.48 28.06
CA ALA A 57 36.91 28.27 27.46
C ALA A 57 36.47 27.71 26.09
N CYS A 58 37.42 27.29 25.25
CA CYS A 58 37.12 26.60 23.99
C CYS A 58 36.44 25.24 24.21
N LEU A 59 36.84 24.47 25.22
CA LEU A 59 36.14 23.22 25.60
C LEU A 59 34.72 23.50 26.09
N ILE A 60 34.49 24.53 26.89
CA ILE A 60 33.14 24.90 27.33
C ILE A 60 32.30 25.38 26.15
N VAL A 61 32.85 26.14 25.18
CA VAL A 61 32.13 26.54 23.96
C VAL A 61 31.94 25.37 22.99
N LEU A 62 32.85 24.39 22.93
CA LEU A 62 32.68 23.17 22.13
C LEU A 62 31.73 22.17 22.80
N VAL A 63 31.62 22.16 24.13
CA VAL A 63 30.65 21.34 24.88
C VAL A 63 29.28 21.99 24.90
N LEU A 64 29.16 23.31 25.12
CA LEU A 64 27.88 24.03 25.01
C LEU A 64 27.42 24.17 23.56
N GLY A 65 28.35 24.38 22.61
CA GLY A 65 28.09 24.34 21.18
C GLY A 65 27.80 22.92 20.70
N GLY A 66 28.47 21.91 21.24
CA GLY A 66 28.20 20.50 20.96
C GLY A 66 26.86 20.03 21.52
N LEU A 67 26.53 20.37 22.77
CA LEU A 67 25.21 20.15 23.38
C LEU A 67 24.13 21.00 22.72
N GLY A 68 24.46 22.21 22.27
CA GLY A 68 23.58 23.09 21.51
C GLY A 68 23.27 22.52 20.14
N VAL A 69 24.28 22.10 19.38
CA VAL A 69 24.13 21.44 18.08
C VAL A 69 23.49 20.07 18.22
N TYR A 70 23.77 19.30 19.28
CA TYR A 70 23.12 18.02 19.56
C TYR A 70 21.65 18.21 19.95
N GLY A 71 21.33 19.18 20.82
CA GLY A 71 19.97 19.55 21.19
C GLY A 71 19.16 20.19 20.04
N TYR A 72 19.84 20.89 19.14
CA TYR A 72 19.28 21.42 17.89
C TYR A 72 19.00 20.27 16.91
N ASN A 73 19.96 19.39 16.63
CA ASN A 73 19.74 18.21 15.80
C ASN A 73 18.62 17.31 16.35
N MET A 74 18.56 17.07 17.66
CA MET A 74 17.45 16.34 18.30
C MET A 74 16.06 16.99 18.09
N ASN A 75 15.98 18.30 17.87
CA ASN A 75 14.73 18.98 17.54
C ASN A 75 14.38 18.91 16.05
N PHE A 76 15.36 18.78 15.15
CA PHE A 76 15.19 18.99 13.70
C PHE A 76 15.43 17.76 12.80
N THR A 77 16.01 16.67 13.31
CA THR A 77 15.97 15.39 12.60
C THR A 77 14.60 14.74 12.82
N THR A 78 13.87 14.46 11.74
CA THR A 78 12.74 13.51 11.79
C THR A 78 13.30 12.13 12.12
N VAL A 79 12.66 11.40 13.03
CA VAL A 79 13.14 10.08 13.46
C VAL A 79 12.04 9.02 13.61
N THR A 80 10.78 9.43 13.52
CA THR A 80 9.61 8.55 13.48
C THR A 80 8.64 9.16 12.47
N GLU A 81 8.09 8.34 11.61
CA GLU A 81 6.98 8.69 10.72
C GLU A 81 5.77 7.83 11.10
N ILE A 82 4.57 8.40 11.05
CA ILE A 82 3.32 7.74 11.41
C ILE A 82 2.31 8.07 10.30
N SER A 83 1.89 7.07 9.53
CA SER A 83 0.76 7.24 8.60
C SER A 83 -0.55 6.90 9.28
N PHE A 84 -1.60 7.65 8.92
CA PHE A 84 -2.99 7.36 9.23
C PHE A 84 -3.73 7.19 7.90
N ASP A 85 -4.21 5.98 7.66
CA ASP A 85 -4.84 5.56 6.43
C ASP A 85 -6.26 5.09 6.72
N VAL A 86 -7.25 5.76 6.13
CA VAL A 86 -8.67 5.43 6.16
C VAL A 86 -9.17 5.57 4.72
N ASN A 87 -9.79 6.71 4.42
CA ASN A 87 -10.05 7.28 3.10
C ASN A 87 -10.28 8.81 3.29
N PRO A 88 -9.49 9.43 4.19
CA PRO A 88 -8.25 10.11 3.79
C PRO A 88 -6.97 9.34 4.15
N SER A 89 -5.83 9.76 3.57
CA SER A 89 -4.48 9.29 3.93
C SER A 89 -3.57 10.47 4.29
N MET A 90 -2.85 10.39 5.41
CA MET A 90 -1.95 11.45 5.88
C MET A 90 -0.75 10.92 6.67
N THR A 91 0.35 11.66 6.63
CA THR A 91 1.63 11.28 7.24
C THR A 91 2.10 12.32 8.25
N MET A 92 2.23 11.91 9.52
CA MET A 92 2.73 12.70 10.63
C MET A 92 4.21 12.39 10.90
N THR A 93 5.05 13.41 11.00
CA THR A 93 6.48 13.25 11.29
C THR A 93 6.81 13.71 12.72
N LEU A 94 7.63 12.94 13.44
CA LEU A 94 8.08 13.26 14.80
C LEU A 94 9.59 13.54 14.86
N ASN A 95 9.96 14.51 15.68
CA ASN A 95 11.36 14.76 16.01
C ASN A 95 11.93 13.78 17.07
N GLY A 96 13.21 13.95 17.41
CA GLY A 96 13.90 13.10 18.38
C GLY A 96 13.21 13.02 19.75
N LYS A 97 12.50 14.09 20.16
CA LYS A 97 11.77 14.21 21.42
C LYS A 97 10.33 13.65 21.38
N GLY A 98 9.89 13.09 20.26
CA GLY A 98 8.52 12.59 20.10
C GLY A 98 7.47 13.72 19.99
N ARG A 99 7.88 14.92 19.58
CA ARG A 99 6.96 16.01 19.24
C ARG A 99 6.70 16.03 17.75
N VAL A 100 5.47 16.37 17.39
CA VAL A 100 5.05 16.52 16.00
C VAL A 100 5.83 17.66 15.36
N ARG A 101 6.39 17.39 14.18
CA ARG A 101 7.12 18.34 13.34
C ARG A 101 6.25 18.82 12.19
N SER A 102 5.52 17.90 11.55
CA SER A 102 4.54 18.20 10.51
C SER A 102 3.48 17.11 10.43
N VAL A 103 2.32 17.45 9.90
CA VAL A 103 1.33 16.49 9.37
C VAL A 103 1.11 16.85 7.90
N THR A 104 1.26 15.87 7.02
CA THR A 104 1.20 16.03 5.57
C THR A 104 -0.04 15.32 5.05
N ALA A 105 -0.86 15.99 4.25
CA ALA A 105 -1.95 15.35 3.53
C ALA A 105 -1.40 14.58 2.32
N ASN A 106 -1.67 13.28 2.22
CA ASN A 106 -1.22 12.47 1.09
C ASN A 106 -2.25 12.48 -0.06
N ASN A 107 -3.52 12.80 0.23
CA ASN A 107 -4.59 12.91 -0.76
C ASN A 107 -5.49 14.14 -0.52
N ALA A 108 -6.41 14.41 -1.46
CA ALA A 108 -7.29 15.59 -1.41
C ALA A 108 -8.26 15.56 -0.21
N ASP A 109 -8.75 14.38 0.18
CA ASP A 109 -9.60 14.21 1.35
C ASP A 109 -8.87 14.56 2.66
N ALA A 110 -7.60 14.17 2.78
CA ALA A 110 -6.76 14.55 3.91
C ALA A 110 -6.55 16.06 4.01
N GLN A 111 -6.48 16.78 2.89
CA GLN A 111 -6.37 18.24 2.89
C GLN A 111 -7.63 18.88 3.51
N ARG A 112 -8.82 18.32 3.28
CA ARG A 112 -10.07 18.81 3.89
C ARG A 112 -10.13 18.49 5.40
N VAL A 113 -9.70 17.30 5.80
CA VAL A 113 -9.68 16.91 7.23
C VAL A 113 -8.67 17.72 8.04
N LEU A 114 -7.56 18.14 7.42
CA LEU A 114 -6.51 18.95 8.05
C LEU A 114 -6.71 20.48 7.91
N GLU A 115 -7.79 20.93 7.27
CA GLU A 115 -8.01 22.36 7.01
C GLU A 115 -8.12 23.17 8.31
N GLY A 116 -7.24 24.16 8.48
CA GLY A 116 -7.19 25.03 9.66
C GLY A 116 -6.58 24.38 10.92
N LEU A 117 -6.03 23.17 10.82
CA LEU A 117 -5.36 22.49 11.93
C LEU A 117 -3.84 22.71 11.87
N ASP A 118 -3.24 23.05 13.01
CA ASP A 118 -1.79 23.08 13.22
C ASP A 118 -1.43 22.18 14.40
N PHE A 119 -0.40 21.36 14.18
CA PHE A 119 0.08 20.36 15.13
C PHE A 119 1.55 20.55 15.51
N GLU A 120 2.27 21.54 14.97
CA GLU A 120 3.71 21.69 15.25
C GLU A 120 3.99 21.84 16.75
N GLY A 121 4.89 21.01 17.28
CA GLY A 121 5.26 20.97 18.70
C GLY A 121 4.27 20.24 19.64
N SER A 122 3.10 19.81 19.15
CA SER A 122 2.16 18.97 19.90
C SER A 122 2.75 17.58 20.18
N THR A 123 2.10 16.79 21.04
CA THR A 123 2.44 15.36 21.17
C THR A 123 1.67 14.55 20.13
N TYR A 124 2.20 13.40 19.73
CA TYR A 124 1.57 12.58 18.69
C TYR A 124 0.20 12.03 19.12
N GLU A 125 -0.03 11.85 20.43
CA GLU A 125 -1.34 11.47 20.97
C GLU A 125 -2.38 12.57 20.78
N VAL A 126 -2.03 13.84 21.03
CA VAL A 126 -2.93 14.98 20.83
C VAL A 126 -3.26 15.19 19.34
N ALA A 127 -2.26 15.04 18.47
CA ALA A 127 -2.46 15.11 17.02
C ALA A 127 -3.32 13.94 16.50
N ALA A 128 -3.02 12.70 16.90
CA ALA A 128 -3.84 11.53 16.57
C ALA A 128 -5.29 11.71 17.02
N ASN A 129 -5.50 12.24 18.23
CA ASN A 129 -6.85 12.52 18.75
C ASN A 129 -7.63 13.49 17.86
N ALA A 130 -7.01 14.63 17.54
CA ALA A 130 -7.62 15.63 16.69
C ALA A 130 -7.89 15.12 15.27
N ILE A 131 -6.99 14.31 14.70
CA ILE A 131 -7.13 13.68 13.38
C ILE A 131 -8.33 12.72 13.35
N ILE A 132 -8.40 11.74 14.25
CA ILE A 132 -9.51 10.77 14.30
C ILE A 132 -10.84 11.47 14.58
N GLY A 133 -10.86 12.42 15.53
CA GLY A 133 -12.05 13.22 15.80
C GLY A 133 -12.47 14.08 14.60
N ALA A 134 -11.53 14.55 13.77
CA ALA A 134 -11.85 15.25 12.53
C ALA A 134 -12.43 14.30 11.47
N MET A 135 -11.86 13.11 11.28
CA MET A 135 -12.38 12.08 10.37
C MET A 135 -13.82 11.66 10.71
N LEU A 136 -14.14 11.48 12.01
CA LEU A 136 -15.50 11.21 12.50
C LEU A 136 -16.46 12.36 12.16
N ARG A 137 -16.10 13.61 12.50
CA ARG A 137 -16.94 14.80 12.22
C ARG A 137 -17.17 15.06 10.73
N THR A 138 -16.25 14.64 9.88
CA THR A 138 -16.33 14.81 8.42
C THR A 138 -16.97 13.61 7.71
N GLY A 139 -17.30 12.54 8.45
CA GLY A 139 -17.98 11.35 7.93
C GLY A 139 -17.09 10.33 7.20
N TYR A 140 -15.77 10.54 7.18
CA TYR A 140 -14.82 9.57 6.62
C TYR A 140 -14.63 8.33 7.50
N LEU A 141 -14.95 8.45 8.80
CA LEU A 141 -15.24 7.31 9.68
C LEU A 141 -16.73 7.30 9.96
N SER A 142 -17.40 6.19 9.64
CA SER A 142 -18.85 6.02 9.76
C SER A 142 -19.20 4.55 10.00
N GLU A 143 -20.47 4.25 10.31
CA GLU A 143 -20.96 2.87 10.49
C GLU A 143 -20.77 2.00 9.23
N LEU A 144 -20.67 2.59 8.03
CA LEU A 144 -20.43 1.87 6.77
C LEU A 144 -18.94 1.69 6.42
N SER A 145 -18.04 2.47 7.04
CA SER A 145 -16.59 2.44 6.80
C SER A 145 -15.90 2.88 8.07
N ASN A 146 -15.50 1.91 8.88
CA ASN A 146 -15.10 2.11 10.28
C ASN A 146 -13.62 1.77 10.56
N SER A 147 -12.88 1.36 9.55
CA SER A 147 -11.51 0.83 9.69
C SER A 147 -10.44 1.91 9.60
N VAL A 148 -9.49 1.89 10.54
CA VAL A 148 -8.31 2.77 10.60
C VAL A 148 -7.03 1.94 10.57
N LEU A 149 -6.16 2.21 9.59
CA LEU A 149 -4.80 1.69 9.57
C LEU A 149 -3.84 2.78 10.07
N VAL A 150 -3.05 2.46 11.10
CA VAL A 150 -1.98 3.33 11.62
C VAL A 150 -0.66 2.60 11.50
N SER A 151 0.30 3.21 10.81
CA SER A 151 1.61 2.57 10.56
C SER A 151 2.75 3.44 11.08
N VAL A 152 3.50 2.91 12.04
CA VAL A 152 4.63 3.59 12.69
C VAL A 152 5.94 3.11 12.06
N ASN A 153 6.57 3.97 11.26
CA ASN A 153 7.89 3.75 10.67
C ASN A 153 8.98 4.43 11.52
N ASP A 154 9.76 3.63 12.24
CA ASP A 154 10.93 4.07 13.00
C ASP A 154 11.95 2.93 13.07
N SER A 155 13.20 3.24 12.70
CA SER A 155 14.37 2.34 12.78
C SER A 155 14.59 1.64 14.13
N ARG A 156 13.95 2.11 15.21
CA ARG A 156 14.11 1.60 16.58
C ARG A 156 12.85 0.86 17.04
N SER A 157 12.75 -0.41 16.68
CA SER A 157 11.61 -1.32 16.98
C SER A 157 10.92 -1.13 18.36
N GLN A 158 11.66 -0.99 19.46
CA GLN A 158 11.07 -0.78 20.81
C GLN A 158 10.31 0.56 20.92
N ARG A 159 10.78 1.62 20.27
CA ARG A 159 10.11 2.93 20.22
C ARG A 159 8.88 2.84 19.32
N SER A 160 8.99 2.17 18.17
CA SER A 160 7.87 1.90 17.26
C SER A 160 6.72 1.22 18.01
N LYS A 161 7.01 0.11 18.71
CA LYS A 161 6.03 -0.62 19.54
C LYS A 161 5.41 0.21 20.66
N THR A 162 6.18 1.09 21.30
CA THR A 162 5.66 1.98 22.35
C THR A 162 4.67 3.01 21.76
N ILE A 163 5.00 3.60 20.62
CA ILE A 163 4.15 4.57 19.92
C ILE A 163 2.88 3.88 19.39
N GLU A 164 3.03 2.68 18.81
CA GLU A 164 1.95 1.81 18.33
C GLU A 164 0.90 1.53 19.43
N SER A 165 1.34 1.06 20.61
CA SER A 165 0.43 0.81 21.75
C SER A 165 -0.19 2.09 22.31
N ASN A 166 0.56 3.20 22.37
CA ASN A 166 0.03 4.49 22.86
C ASN A 166 -1.03 5.08 21.93
N ILE A 167 -0.83 4.99 20.61
CA ILE A 167 -1.82 5.46 19.64
C ILE A 167 -3.05 4.55 19.65
N LEU A 168 -2.88 3.22 19.67
CA LEU A 168 -4.00 2.28 19.75
C LEU A 168 -4.92 2.60 20.94
N ALA A 169 -4.35 2.77 22.14
CA ALA A 169 -5.10 3.09 23.35
C ALA A 169 -5.82 4.45 23.25
N GLU A 170 -5.21 5.44 22.61
CA GLU A 170 -5.81 6.76 22.43
C GLU A 170 -6.96 6.77 21.40
N ILE A 171 -6.84 6.00 20.30
CA ILE A 171 -7.92 5.84 19.31
C ILE A 171 -9.09 5.06 19.92
N GLN A 172 -8.83 3.95 20.61
CA GLN A 172 -9.85 3.19 21.35
C GLN A 172 -10.61 4.07 22.36
N ARG A 173 -9.90 4.98 23.04
CA ARG A 173 -10.50 5.95 23.97
C ARG A 173 -11.47 6.91 23.28
N ILE A 174 -11.15 7.37 22.06
CA ILE A 174 -12.03 8.24 21.26
C ILE A 174 -13.25 7.48 20.80
N PHE A 175 -13.07 6.29 20.24
CA PHE A 175 -14.14 5.40 19.81
C PHE A 175 -15.12 5.09 20.96
N THR A 176 -14.60 4.83 22.16
CA THR A 176 -15.42 4.65 23.38
C THR A 176 -16.19 5.91 23.77
N LEU A 177 -15.59 7.10 23.62
CA LEU A 177 -16.22 8.39 24.01
C LEU A 177 -17.28 8.86 23.03
N GLU A 178 -17.08 8.63 21.74
CA GLU A 178 -18.01 8.99 20.65
C GLU A 178 -19.05 7.88 20.38
N ASN A 179 -19.01 6.77 21.14
CA ASN A 179 -19.84 5.57 20.95
C ASN A 179 -19.77 5.05 19.50
N PHE A 180 -18.54 4.85 19.01
CA PHE A 180 -18.23 4.43 17.65
C PHE A 180 -17.51 3.08 17.65
N ASP A 181 -18.14 2.06 17.08
CA ASP A 181 -17.55 0.72 16.94
C ASP A 181 -16.66 0.67 15.69
N GLY A 182 -15.43 1.16 15.84
CA GLY A 182 -14.42 1.19 14.77
C GLY A 182 -13.38 0.08 14.86
N ALA A 183 -12.87 -0.34 13.70
CA ALA A 183 -11.74 -1.25 13.58
C ALA A 183 -10.43 -0.47 13.49
N ILE A 184 -9.38 -0.98 14.12
CA ILE A 184 -8.06 -0.35 14.19
C ILE A 184 -7.01 -1.41 13.92
N ILE A 185 -6.15 -1.18 12.92
CA ILE A 185 -4.92 -1.92 12.70
C ILE A 185 -3.76 -0.96 13.03
N CYS A 186 -3.16 -1.08 14.20
CA CYS A 186 -1.89 -0.42 14.50
C CYS A 186 -0.73 -1.37 14.18
N GLN A 187 0.27 -0.91 13.42
CA GLN A 187 1.45 -1.71 13.08
C GLN A 187 2.75 -0.91 13.13
N SER A 188 3.81 -1.52 13.66
CA SER A 188 5.19 -1.08 13.41
C SER A 188 5.64 -1.58 12.04
N VAL A 189 6.08 -0.67 11.17
CA VAL A 189 6.69 -1.02 9.87
C VAL A 189 8.19 -0.70 9.94
N THR A 190 9.00 -1.61 9.42
CA THR A 190 10.43 -1.35 9.19
C THR A 190 10.61 -1.16 7.70
N ASP A 191 10.93 0.08 7.31
CA ASP A 191 11.24 0.42 5.92
C ASP A 191 12.27 -0.56 5.32
N ASN A 192 11.94 -1.06 4.14
CA ASN A 192 12.85 -1.79 3.28
C ASN A 192 12.57 -1.37 1.83
N GLY A 193 13.61 -1.38 0.99
CA GLY A 193 13.53 -0.85 -0.37
C GLY A 193 12.50 -1.52 -1.29
N ARG A 194 11.98 -2.71 -0.94
CA ARG A 194 10.89 -3.36 -1.68
C ARG A 194 9.53 -2.78 -1.30
N LEU A 195 9.24 -2.63 -0.01
CA LEU A 195 8.03 -1.96 0.48
C LEU A 195 7.95 -0.50 0.02
N GLN A 196 9.06 0.23 0.05
CA GLN A 196 9.12 1.60 -0.47
C GLN A 196 8.83 1.65 -1.98
N ALA A 197 9.45 0.76 -2.77
CA ALA A 197 9.21 0.69 -4.21
C ALA A 197 7.74 0.40 -4.54
N LEU A 198 7.09 -0.53 -3.82
CA LEU A 198 5.65 -0.82 -3.97
C LEU A 198 4.77 0.36 -3.53
N ALA A 199 5.12 1.04 -2.43
CA ALA A 199 4.40 2.24 -2.01
C ALA A 199 4.46 3.35 -3.07
N ASP A 200 5.64 3.58 -3.64
CA ASP A 200 5.88 4.57 -4.71
C ASP A 200 5.21 4.19 -6.04
N GLU A 201 5.24 2.90 -6.42
CA GLU A 201 4.65 2.37 -7.67
C GLU A 201 3.13 2.54 -7.70
N TYR A 202 2.45 2.24 -6.59
CA TYR A 202 0.99 2.30 -6.48
C TYR A 202 0.46 3.60 -5.87
N GLY A 203 1.33 4.54 -5.49
CA GLY A 203 0.93 5.83 -4.91
C GLY A 203 0.25 5.73 -3.53
N ILE A 204 0.63 4.72 -2.74
CA ILE A 204 0.05 4.41 -1.42
C ILE A 204 1.08 4.59 -0.29
N THR A 205 0.65 4.53 0.97
CA THR A 205 1.60 4.53 2.09
C THR A 205 2.32 3.20 2.22
N ILE A 206 3.55 3.24 2.76
CA ILE A 206 4.31 2.05 3.20
C ILE A 206 3.45 1.19 4.16
N GLY A 207 2.59 1.85 4.95
CA GLY A 207 1.60 1.20 5.81
C GLY A 207 0.62 0.32 5.05
N LYS A 208 -0.10 0.88 4.06
CA LYS A 208 -1.04 0.14 3.22
C LYS A 208 -0.33 -0.97 2.43
N ALA A 209 0.86 -0.69 1.88
CA ALA A 209 1.69 -1.68 1.20
C ALA A 209 2.02 -2.88 2.11
N ASN A 210 2.43 -2.63 3.36
CA ASN A 210 2.73 -3.68 4.33
C ASN A 210 1.50 -4.48 4.78
N LEU A 211 0.29 -3.90 4.74
CA LEU A 211 -0.95 -4.65 4.97
C LEU A 211 -1.27 -5.57 3.78
N ILE A 212 -1.19 -5.04 2.54
CA ILE A 212 -1.40 -5.81 1.30
C ILE A 212 -0.43 -7.00 1.24
N GLU A 213 0.85 -6.80 1.56
CA GLU A 213 1.81 -7.90 1.61
C GLU A 213 1.43 -8.99 2.62
N LYS A 214 0.91 -8.64 3.81
CA LYS A 214 0.48 -9.65 4.78
C LYS A 214 -0.70 -10.47 4.23
N ILE A 215 -1.67 -9.81 3.60
CA ILE A 215 -2.84 -10.44 2.99
C ILE A 215 -2.40 -11.43 1.91
N ILE A 216 -1.58 -11.00 0.94
CA ILE A 216 -1.06 -11.86 -0.14
C ILE A 216 -0.25 -13.04 0.43
N ASN A 217 0.69 -12.78 1.36
CA ASN A 217 1.50 -13.86 1.95
C ASN A 217 0.65 -14.88 2.72
N THR A 218 -0.43 -14.46 3.39
CA THR A 218 -1.36 -15.36 4.08
C THR A 218 -2.19 -16.17 3.06
N GLN A 219 -2.78 -15.52 2.06
CA GLN A 219 -3.54 -16.18 0.98
C GLN A 219 -2.66 -17.24 0.29
N SER A 220 -1.45 -16.88 -0.15
CA SER A 220 -0.56 -17.80 -0.87
C SER A 220 -0.04 -18.94 0.01
N SER A 221 -0.04 -18.75 1.34
CA SER A 221 0.28 -19.82 2.30
C SER A 221 -0.90 -20.75 2.60
N ALA A 222 -2.13 -20.31 2.34
CA ALA A 222 -3.35 -21.11 2.54
C ALA A 222 -3.62 -22.08 1.38
N GLY A 223 -3.04 -21.83 0.19
CA GLY A 223 -3.22 -22.68 -0.99
C GLY A 223 -4.59 -22.53 -1.66
N LEU A 224 -5.25 -21.39 -1.46
CA LEU A 224 -6.52 -21.03 -2.09
C LEU A 224 -6.34 -20.80 -3.60
N GLN A 225 -7.37 -21.08 -4.40
CA GLN A 225 -7.33 -20.93 -5.86
C GLN A 225 -7.20 -19.46 -6.30
N THR A 226 -7.89 -18.53 -5.63
CA THR A 226 -7.89 -17.10 -5.96
C THR A 226 -6.51 -16.45 -5.74
N VAL A 227 -5.75 -16.18 -6.80
CA VAL A 227 -4.42 -15.56 -6.71
C VAL A 227 -4.52 -14.03 -6.61
N TYR A 228 -4.30 -13.49 -5.41
CA TYR A 228 -4.28 -12.04 -5.21
C TYR A 228 -3.01 -11.39 -5.76
N THR A 229 -3.17 -10.35 -6.60
CA THR A 229 -2.05 -9.48 -6.97
C THR A 229 -2.00 -8.20 -6.14
N PHE A 230 -0.80 -7.63 -6.01
CA PHE A 230 -0.62 -6.35 -5.30
C PHE A 230 -1.40 -5.21 -5.98
N ARG A 231 -1.48 -5.22 -7.32
CA ARG A 231 -2.18 -4.21 -8.11
C ARG A 231 -3.67 -4.14 -7.76
N ASP A 232 -4.29 -5.30 -7.65
CA ASP A 232 -5.74 -5.39 -7.47
C ASP A 232 -6.11 -4.97 -6.03
N LEU A 233 -5.36 -5.45 -5.03
CA LEU A 233 -5.51 -5.04 -3.64
C LEU A 233 -5.09 -3.58 -3.36
N ALA A 234 -4.23 -2.98 -4.18
CA ALA A 234 -3.85 -1.57 -4.04
C ALA A 234 -5.01 -0.61 -4.31
N GLY A 235 -6.00 -1.02 -5.13
CA GLY A 235 -7.22 -0.26 -5.40
C GLY A 235 -8.21 -0.21 -4.23
N LEU A 236 -8.23 -1.25 -3.38
CA LEU A 236 -9.19 -1.38 -2.27
C LEU A 236 -9.02 -0.31 -1.19
N THR A 237 -10.11 0.05 -0.52
CA THR A 237 -10.10 0.88 0.69
C THR A 237 -9.48 0.14 1.88
N ILE A 238 -9.13 0.89 2.94
CA ILE A 238 -8.65 0.28 4.19
C ILE A 238 -9.72 -0.59 4.86
N ASN A 239 -11.01 -0.27 4.67
CA ASN A 239 -12.10 -1.09 5.19
C ASN A 239 -12.19 -2.44 4.46
N GLU A 240 -12.14 -2.44 3.13
CA GLU A 240 -12.14 -3.66 2.31
C GLU A 240 -10.91 -4.53 2.58
N LEU A 241 -9.72 -3.93 2.68
CA LEU A 241 -8.50 -4.66 3.07
C LEU A 241 -8.59 -5.26 4.49
N ASN A 242 -9.26 -4.59 5.42
CA ASN A 242 -9.47 -5.14 6.77
C ASN A 242 -10.51 -6.29 6.76
N VAL A 243 -11.59 -6.17 5.98
CA VAL A 243 -12.56 -7.27 5.78
C VAL A 243 -11.86 -8.53 5.25
N LEU A 244 -11.01 -8.40 4.22
CA LEU A 244 -10.22 -9.53 3.70
C LEU A 244 -9.22 -10.06 4.73
N ALA A 245 -8.54 -9.18 5.46
CA ALA A 245 -7.58 -9.58 6.49
C ALA A 245 -8.25 -10.34 7.66
N GLU A 246 -9.47 -9.96 8.03
CA GLU A 246 -10.29 -10.64 9.03
C GLU A 246 -10.77 -12.01 8.52
N SER A 247 -11.29 -12.07 7.28
CA SER A 247 -11.75 -13.31 6.62
C SER A 247 -10.63 -14.37 6.57
N LEU A 248 -9.46 -13.99 6.03
CA LEU A 248 -8.29 -14.86 5.88
C LEU A 248 -7.54 -15.11 7.20
N SER A 249 -8.02 -14.59 8.33
CA SER A 249 -7.37 -14.69 9.64
C SER A 249 -5.91 -14.23 9.63
N VAL A 250 -5.61 -13.15 8.89
CA VAL A 250 -4.26 -12.59 8.74
C VAL A 250 -3.70 -12.21 10.11
N ASN A 251 -2.44 -12.60 10.37
CA ASN A 251 -1.78 -12.24 11.62
C ASN A 251 -1.34 -10.76 11.60
N LEU A 252 -2.25 -9.90 12.05
CA LEU A 252 -2.01 -8.46 12.22
C LEU A 252 -1.21 -8.12 13.50
N GLY A 253 -1.04 -9.09 14.41
CA GLY A 253 -0.38 -8.95 15.70
C GLY A 253 -1.25 -8.33 16.81
N ASP A 254 -0.68 -8.20 18.02
CA ASP A 254 -1.37 -7.75 19.25
C ASP A 254 -1.90 -6.29 19.22
N SER A 255 -1.85 -5.61 18.07
CA SER A 255 -2.21 -4.20 17.92
C SER A 255 -3.31 -3.95 16.90
N ALA A 256 -4.04 -5.01 16.53
CA ALA A 256 -5.36 -4.93 15.91
C ALA A 256 -6.49 -4.92 16.98
N SER A 257 -7.61 -4.25 16.70
CA SER A 257 -8.77 -4.18 17.62
C SER A 257 -10.05 -3.78 16.87
N GLY A 258 -11.20 -4.28 17.31
CA GLY A 258 -12.49 -4.07 16.63
C GLY A 258 -12.73 -5.07 15.50
N THR A 259 -13.68 -4.75 14.62
CA THR A 259 -14.10 -5.59 13.49
C THR A 259 -14.51 -4.67 12.34
N ALA A 260 -14.08 -4.98 11.12
CA ALA A 260 -14.37 -4.18 9.94
C ALA A 260 -15.88 -4.09 9.68
N SER A 261 -16.36 -2.93 9.21
CA SER A 261 -17.77 -2.80 8.87
C SER A 261 -18.08 -3.55 7.59
N THR A 262 -19.06 -4.43 7.69
CA THR A 262 -19.69 -5.16 6.59
C THR A 262 -21.08 -4.63 6.26
N GLN A 263 -21.52 -3.54 6.91
CA GLN A 263 -22.87 -2.96 6.75
C GLN A 263 -23.14 -2.39 5.34
N GLY A 264 -22.08 -2.11 4.57
CA GLY A 264 -22.18 -1.68 3.18
C GLY A 264 -22.48 -2.82 2.19
N TYR A 265 -22.48 -4.08 2.65
CA TYR A 265 -22.65 -5.26 1.81
C TYR A 265 -24.06 -5.87 1.90
N ILE A 266 -24.38 -6.77 0.97
CA ILE A 266 -25.70 -7.42 0.88
C ILE A 266 -26.02 -8.32 2.09
N GLY A 267 -25.00 -8.79 2.82
CA GLY A 267 -25.13 -9.70 3.96
C GLY A 267 -25.25 -11.16 3.54
N GLU A 268 -24.77 -12.07 4.39
CA GLU A 268 -24.71 -13.51 4.12
C GLU A 268 -26.04 -14.10 3.64
N GLN A 269 -27.18 -13.74 4.26
CA GLN A 269 -28.48 -14.29 3.87
C GLN A 269 -28.80 -14.01 2.40
N ARG A 270 -28.50 -12.79 1.90
CA ARG A 270 -28.70 -12.46 0.49
C ARG A 270 -27.68 -13.16 -0.39
N ALA A 271 -26.43 -13.32 0.06
CA ALA A 271 -25.44 -14.10 -0.67
C ALA A 271 -25.90 -15.56 -0.83
N TYR A 272 -26.44 -16.20 0.23
CA TYR A 272 -27.05 -17.54 0.16
C TYR A 272 -28.23 -17.61 -0.81
N GLU A 273 -29.16 -16.65 -0.74
CA GLU A 273 -30.33 -16.57 -1.63
C GLU A 273 -29.92 -16.41 -3.10
N GLN A 274 -28.88 -15.61 -3.38
CA GLN A 274 -28.33 -15.43 -4.73
C GLN A 274 -27.56 -16.67 -5.21
N ALA A 275 -26.66 -17.21 -4.39
CA ALA A 275 -25.85 -18.39 -4.74
C ALA A 275 -26.71 -19.60 -5.12
N LEU A 276 -27.75 -19.90 -4.34
CA LEU A 276 -28.70 -20.98 -4.65
C LEU A 276 -29.50 -20.71 -5.93
N ALA A 277 -29.93 -19.47 -6.15
CA ALA A 277 -30.64 -19.09 -7.37
C ALA A 277 -29.77 -19.24 -8.63
N PHE A 278 -28.46 -18.93 -8.54
CA PHE A 278 -27.52 -19.05 -9.66
C PHE A 278 -27.06 -20.48 -9.91
N ALA A 279 -26.84 -21.26 -8.85
CA ALA A 279 -26.58 -22.70 -8.93
C ALA A 279 -27.83 -23.49 -9.39
N LEU A 280 -29.02 -22.87 -9.43
CA LEU A 280 -30.31 -23.52 -9.70
C LEU A 280 -30.68 -24.61 -8.67
N VAL A 281 -30.09 -24.53 -7.47
CA VAL A 281 -30.27 -25.49 -6.38
C VAL A 281 -31.46 -25.09 -5.50
N ASN A 282 -32.33 -26.05 -5.20
CA ASN A 282 -33.40 -25.83 -4.24
C ASN A 282 -32.83 -25.86 -2.81
N SER A 283 -33.21 -24.89 -1.97
CA SER A 283 -32.77 -24.83 -0.56
C SER A 283 -33.18 -26.06 0.26
N ALA A 284 -34.17 -26.83 -0.19
CA ALA A 284 -34.55 -28.10 0.43
C ALA A 284 -33.55 -29.26 0.16
N ASP A 285 -32.72 -29.15 -0.88
CA ASP A 285 -31.74 -30.17 -1.26
C ASP A 285 -30.36 -29.91 -0.65
N VAL A 286 -30.14 -28.73 -0.06
CA VAL A 286 -28.91 -28.36 0.68
C VAL A 286 -28.82 -29.16 1.99
N THR A 287 -27.61 -29.64 2.28
CA THR A 287 -27.30 -30.43 3.48
C THR A 287 -26.17 -29.80 4.30
N GLY A 288 -26.28 -29.90 5.62
CA GLY A 288 -25.35 -29.25 6.53
C GLY A 288 -25.61 -27.74 6.66
N ASN A 289 -24.53 -26.98 6.92
CA ASN A 289 -24.57 -25.53 6.96
C ASN A 289 -23.89 -24.98 5.71
N MET A 290 -24.49 -23.97 5.08
CA MET A 290 -23.79 -23.11 4.13
C MET A 290 -22.73 -22.28 4.86
N ARG A 291 -21.69 -21.86 4.14
CA ARG A 291 -20.75 -20.82 4.58
C ARG A 291 -20.73 -19.69 3.58
N ALA A 292 -20.48 -18.48 4.07
CA ALA A 292 -20.19 -17.32 3.26
C ALA A 292 -18.98 -16.63 3.89
N GLU A 293 -17.84 -16.68 3.20
CA GLU A 293 -16.61 -16.01 3.62
C GLU A 293 -16.33 -14.85 2.65
N PHE A 294 -15.60 -13.82 3.07
CA PHE A 294 -15.26 -12.73 2.16
C PHE A 294 -13.99 -13.09 1.38
N ASP A 295 -14.10 -13.08 0.06
CA ASP A 295 -12.97 -13.20 -0.86
C ASP A 295 -12.91 -11.95 -1.77
N PHE A 296 -11.99 -11.92 -2.70
CA PHE A 296 -11.73 -10.80 -3.59
C PHE A 296 -11.46 -11.30 -5.01
N GLU A 297 -12.29 -10.87 -5.96
CA GLU A 297 -12.21 -11.29 -7.34
C GLU A 297 -12.35 -10.09 -8.28
N GLY A 298 -11.56 -10.04 -9.36
CA GLY A 298 -11.70 -9.01 -10.41
C GLY A 298 -11.64 -7.53 -9.95
N GLY A 299 -11.08 -7.22 -8.77
CA GLY A 299 -11.07 -5.86 -8.22
C GLY A 299 -12.20 -5.52 -7.25
N VAL A 300 -13.09 -6.46 -6.93
CA VAL A 300 -14.23 -6.28 -6.01
C VAL A 300 -14.25 -7.31 -4.87
N ILE A 301 -14.78 -6.91 -3.72
CA ILE A 301 -15.08 -7.86 -2.64
C ILE A 301 -16.28 -8.72 -3.04
N VAL A 302 -16.15 -10.04 -2.86
CA VAL A 302 -17.19 -11.04 -3.07
C VAL A 302 -17.48 -11.79 -1.78
N TYR A 303 -18.68 -12.37 -1.69
CA TYR A 303 -18.94 -13.50 -0.81
C TYR A 303 -18.63 -14.78 -1.58
N GLU A 304 -17.68 -15.56 -1.09
CA GLU A 304 -17.48 -16.95 -1.50
C GLU A 304 -18.49 -17.81 -0.72
N VAL A 305 -19.51 -18.33 -1.41
CA VAL A 305 -20.60 -19.08 -0.80
C VAL A 305 -20.44 -20.57 -1.10
N SER A 306 -19.98 -21.34 -0.10
CA SER A 306 -19.79 -22.79 -0.23
C SER A 306 -20.89 -23.61 0.48
N PHE A 307 -21.44 -24.61 -0.22
CA PHE A 307 -22.50 -25.49 0.27
C PHE A 307 -22.51 -26.87 -0.41
N ARG A 308 -23.19 -27.86 0.20
CA ARG A 308 -23.28 -29.24 -0.31
C ARG A 308 -24.73 -29.70 -0.46
N THR A 309 -25.08 -30.38 -1.55
CA THR A 309 -26.42 -30.95 -1.78
C THR A 309 -26.55 -32.43 -1.41
N SER A 310 -27.79 -32.91 -1.32
CA SER A 310 -28.13 -34.26 -0.80
C SER A 310 -27.70 -35.44 -1.68
N ASP A 311 -27.42 -35.19 -2.95
CA ASP A 311 -26.77 -36.10 -3.90
C ASP A 311 -25.23 -36.18 -3.72
N GLY A 312 -24.65 -35.23 -2.99
CA GLY A 312 -23.25 -35.20 -2.59
C GLY A 312 -22.38 -34.19 -3.36
N CYS A 313 -22.96 -33.38 -4.23
CA CYS A 313 -22.25 -32.34 -4.98
C CYS A 313 -21.89 -31.17 -4.05
N GLU A 314 -20.68 -30.61 -4.20
CA GLU A 314 -20.25 -29.39 -3.50
C GLU A 314 -20.21 -28.23 -4.49
N TYR A 315 -20.68 -27.07 -4.04
CA TYR A 315 -20.76 -25.85 -4.83
C TYR A 315 -19.99 -24.75 -4.10
N GLU A 316 -19.27 -23.94 -4.85
CA GLU A 316 -18.69 -22.67 -4.43
C GLU A 316 -19.17 -21.58 -5.40
N VAL A 317 -19.70 -20.47 -4.88
CA VAL A 317 -20.29 -19.40 -5.69
C VAL A 317 -19.79 -18.04 -5.23
N LYS A 318 -19.07 -17.31 -6.08
CA LYS A 318 -18.62 -15.94 -5.79
C LYS A 318 -19.68 -14.93 -6.20
N VAL A 319 -20.23 -14.23 -5.20
CA VAL A 319 -21.31 -13.24 -5.33
C VAL A 319 -20.80 -11.86 -4.89
N GLY A 320 -20.84 -10.86 -5.77
CA GLY A 320 -20.41 -9.49 -5.50
C GLY A 320 -21.02 -8.91 -4.22
N ALA A 321 -20.19 -8.56 -3.24
CA ALA A 321 -20.65 -8.25 -1.89
C ALA A 321 -21.46 -6.94 -1.81
N SER A 322 -21.25 -5.99 -2.72
CA SER A 322 -21.93 -4.69 -2.74
C SER A 322 -23.27 -4.70 -3.49
N ASN A 323 -23.42 -5.54 -4.52
CA ASN A 323 -24.53 -5.49 -5.48
C ASN A 323 -25.27 -6.84 -5.65
N GLY A 324 -24.67 -7.96 -5.30
CA GLY A 324 -25.21 -9.31 -5.52
C GLY A 324 -25.05 -9.81 -6.96
N GLU A 325 -24.17 -9.22 -7.77
CA GLU A 325 -23.88 -9.71 -9.12
C GLU A 325 -22.99 -10.96 -9.07
N PHE A 326 -23.24 -11.92 -9.97
CA PHE A 326 -22.47 -13.17 -10.01
C PHE A 326 -21.15 -12.98 -10.73
N VAL A 327 -20.10 -13.54 -10.13
CA VAL A 327 -18.72 -13.48 -10.65
C VAL A 327 -18.27 -14.87 -11.10
N GLU A 328 -18.41 -15.88 -10.23
CA GLU A 328 -17.89 -17.23 -10.48
C GLU A 328 -18.79 -18.30 -9.83
N LEU A 329 -18.77 -19.51 -10.36
CA LEU A 329 -19.38 -20.73 -9.83
C LEU A 329 -18.49 -21.93 -10.20
N SER A 330 -18.18 -22.76 -9.22
CA SER A 330 -17.63 -24.10 -9.42
C SER A 330 -18.49 -25.16 -8.71
N GLU A 331 -18.75 -26.28 -9.40
CA GLU A 331 -19.40 -27.48 -8.86
C GLU A 331 -18.38 -28.62 -8.83
N ASP A 332 -17.78 -28.87 -7.67
CA ASP A 332 -16.70 -29.85 -7.52
C ASP A 332 -17.27 -31.27 -7.34
N LEU A 333 -17.38 -31.98 -8.46
CA LEU A 333 -18.13 -33.24 -8.57
C LEU A 333 -17.27 -34.47 -8.25
N GLU A 334 -16.86 -34.62 -6.98
CA GLU A 334 -15.98 -35.73 -6.54
C GLU A 334 -16.54 -37.13 -6.89
N ARG A 335 -17.86 -37.26 -7.16
CA ARG A 335 -18.51 -38.53 -7.52
C ARG A 335 -19.72 -38.43 -8.47
N MET A 336 -19.51 -38.32 -9.78
CA MET A 336 -20.34 -39.08 -10.75
C MET A 336 -19.54 -39.74 -11.88
N ALA A 337 -19.12 -40.98 -11.64
CA ALA A 337 -18.81 -41.93 -12.71
C ALA A 337 -20.12 -42.45 -13.35
N GLY A 338 -20.81 -41.59 -14.08
CA GLY A 338 -21.95 -41.95 -14.93
C GLY A 338 -21.50 -42.57 -16.26
N PRO A 339 -22.34 -43.38 -16.93
CA PRO A 339 -22.05 -43.81 -18.30
C PRO A 339 -22.08 -42.62 -19.26
N MET A 340 -21.28 -42.68 -20.34
CA MET A 340 -21.36 -41.72 -21.46
C MET A 340 -22.81 -41.52 -21.90
N GLY A 341 -23.31 -40.29 -21.75
CA GLY A 341 -24.56 -39.87 -22.36
C GLY A 341 -24.46 -39.77 -23.88
N GLU A 342 -25.60 -39.68 -24.57
CA GLU A 342 -25.58 -39.26 -25.97
C GLU A 342 -25.07 -37.81 -26.06
N ALA A 343 -24.40 -37.48 -27.16
CA ALA A 343 -23.89 -36.13 -27.36
C ALA A 343 -25.04 -35.17 -27.65
N LEU A 344 -25.23 -34.17 -26.78
CA LEU A 344 -26.08 -33.00 -27.07
C LEU A 344 -25.66 -32.32 -28.38
N ALA A 345 -26.62 -31.67 -29.04
CA ALA A 345 -26.33 -30.82 -30.18
C ALA A 345 -25.63 -29.53 -29.74
N GLU A 346 -24.76 -28.99 -30.61
CA GLU A 346 -24.02 -27.74 -30.34
C GLU A 346 -24.95 -26.58 -29.97
N ASP A 347 -26.12 -26.49 -30.62
CA ASP A 347 -27.14 -25.47 -30.34
C ASP A 347 -27.77 -25.61 -28.93
N GLU A 348 -27.86 -26.83 -28.38
CA GLU A 348 -28.39 -27.08 -27.04
C GLU A 348 -27.36 -26.65 -25.97
N ILE A 349 -26.08 -26.96 -26.21
CA ILE A 349 -24.96 -26.60 -25.32
C ILE A 349 -24.76 -25.08 -25.33
N ARG A 350 -24.79 -24.46 -26.52
CA ARG A 350 -24.76 -23.00 -26.67
C ARG A 350 -25.92 -22.34 -25.93
N LEU A 351 -27.12 -22.89 -26.03
CA LEU A 351 -28.30 -22.37 -25.33
C LEU A 351 -28.16 -22.49 -23.80
N ALA A 352 -27.63 -23.59 -23.27
CA ALA A 352 -27.39 -23.77 -21.84
C ALA A 352 -26.38 -22.73 -21.30
N ALA A 353 -25.23 -22.61 -21.95
CA ALA A 353 -24.19 -21.64 -21.59
C ALA A 353 -24.70 -20.19 -21.63
N MET A 354 -25.45 -19.82 -22.69
CA MET A 354 -26.07 -18.49 -22.80
C MET A 354 -27.12 -18.23 -21.71
N GLN A 355 -27.98 -19.20 -21.40
CA GLN A 355 -28.98 -19.05 -20.34
C GLN A 355 -28.33 -18.84 -18.98
N LYS A 356 -27.22 -19.54 -18.68
CA LYS A 356 -26.44 -19.35 -17.45
C LYS A 356 -25.84 -17.94 -17.37
N ALA A 357 -25.28 -17.44 -18.48
CA ALA A 357 -24.78 -16.08 -18.61
C ALA A 357 -25.88 -14.98 -18.62
N GLY A 358 -27.16 -15.35 -18.51
CA GLY A 358 -28.29 -14.42 -18.56
C GLY A 358 -28.59 -13.84 -19.94
N LEU A 359 -28.00 -14.41 -21.00
CA LEU A 359 -28.09 -13.92 -22.38
C LEU A 359 -29.26 -14.55 -23.14
N THR A 360 -29.99 -13.72 -23.90
CA THR A 360 -31.22 -14.11 -24.62
C THR A 360 -31.09 -14.11 -26.15
N GLY A 361 -29.93 -13.76 -26.69
CA GLY A 361 -29.67 -13.72 -28.13
C GLY A 361 -28.18 -13.73 -28.46
N THR A 362 -27.81 -14.20 -29.66
CA THR A 362 -26.42 -14.44 -30.09
C THR A 362 -25.77 -13.28 -30.85
N GLU A 363 -26.52 -12.22 -31.18
CA GLU A 363 -26.11 -11.21 -32.19
C GLU A 363 -24.90 -10.34 -31.82
N SER A 364 -24.39 -10.44 -30.58
CA SER A 364 -23.22 -9.70 -30.08
C SER A 364 -22.13 -10.60 -29.46
N LEU A 365 -22.20 -11.94 -29.64
CA LEU A 365 -21.16 -12.84 -29.13
C LEU A 365 -19.89 -12.71 -29.98
N THR A 366 -18.73 -12.62 -29.33
CA THR A 366 -17.41 -12.66 -29.95
C THR A 366 -16.67 -13.93 -29.50
N GLY A 367 -15.69 -14.38 -30.30
CA GLY A 367 -14.77 -15.46 -29.89
C GLY A 367 -15.37 -16.85 -29.62
N TYR A 368 -16.68 -17.07 -29.85
CA TYR A 368 -17.40 -18.29 -29.45
C TYR A 368 -16.67 -19.58 -29.86
N ARG A 369 -16.40 -20.42 -28.87
CA ARG A 369 -15.80 -21.76 -29.00
C ARG A 369 -16.57 -22.77 -28.17
N ILE A 370 -16.44 -24.02 -28.60
CA ILE A 370 -16.89 -25.19 -27.87
C ILE A 370 -15.86 -26.31 -28.05
N SER A 371 -15.15 -26.64 -26.98
CA SER A 371 -14.35 -27.84 -26.86
C SER A 371 -15.24 -28.98 -26.36
N ARG A 372 -14.80 -30.22 -26.55
CA ARG A 372 -15.42 -31.38 -25.90
C ARG A 372 -14.34 -32.34 -25.45
N ASP A 373 -14.38 -32.75 -24.19
CA ASP A 373 -13.52 -33.79 -23.62
C ASP A 373 -14.29 -35.14 -23.49
N GLU A 374 -13.88 -36.03 -22.59
CA GLU A 374 -14.60 -37.29 -22.34
C GLU A 374 -15.90 -37.11 -21.52
N ARG A 375 -16.13 -35.96 -20.86
CA ARG A 375 -17.12 -35.79 -19.77
C ARG A 375 -17.97 -34.52 -19.85
N GLU A 376 -17.51 -33.48 -20.51
CA GLU A 376 -18.14 -32.17 -20.60
C GLU A 376 -17.81 -31.44 -21.91
N TYR A 377 -18.41 -30.25 -22.05
CA TYR A 377 -18.17 -29.29 -23.10
C TYR A 377 -17.70 -27.99 -22.46
N GLU A 378 -16.49 -27.58 -22.75
CA GLU A 378 -15.95 -26.27 -22.38
C GLU A 378 -16.44 -25.25 -23.42
N VAL A 379 -17.16 -24.24 -22.98
CA VAL A 379 -17.75 -23.20 -23.83
C VAL A 379 -17.14 -21.85 -23.47
N SER A 380 -16.50 -21.19 -24.43
CA SER A 380 -15.91 -19.86 -24.23
C SER A 380 -16.52 -18.83 -25.19
N PHE A 381 -16.83 -17.62 -24.71
CA PHE A 381 -17.24 -16.48 -25.57
C PHE A 381 -17.04 -15.13 -24.89
N GLY A 382 -16.87 -14.08 -25.69
CA GLY A 382 -16.90 -12.68 -25.26
C GLY A 382 -18.28 -12.05 -25.45
N TYR A 383 -18.72 -11.23 -24.49
CA TYR A 383 -19.93 -10.40 -24.57
C TYR A 383 -19.82 -9.17 -23.64
N ASP A 384 -20.17 -7.99 -24.15
CA ASP A 384 -20.24 -6.71 -23.39
C ASP A 384 -18.98 -6.35 -22.56
N GLY A 385 -17.79 -6.67 -23.07
CA GLY A 385 -16.52 -6.43 -22.36
C GLY A 385 -16.21 -7.45 -21.26
N PHE A 386 -16.81 -8.64 -21.33
CA PHE A 386 -16.50 -9.79 -20.47
C PHE A 386 -16.21 -11.04 -21.30
N VAL A 387 -15.28 -11.87 -20.82
CA VAL A 387 -15.06 -13.24 -21.31
C VAL A 387 -15.77 -14.19 -20.37
N TYR A 388 -16.47 -15.16 -20.95
CA TYR A 388 -17.19 -16.22 -20.26
C TYR A 388 -16.52 -17.55 -20.57
N GLU A 389 -16.24 -18.34 -19.55
CA GLU A 389 -15.74 -19.72 -19.63
C GLU A 389 -16.72 -20.60 -18.85
N ILE A 390 -17.32 -21.59 -19.50
CA ILE A 390 -18.47 -22.33 -18.98
C ILE A 390 -18.37 -23.81 -19.32
N ASP A 391 -18.25 -24.67 -18.31
CA ASP A 391 -18.23 -26.12 -18.49
C ASP A 391 -19.64 -26.70 -18.38
N VAL A 392 -20.05 -27.43 -19.41
CA VAL A 392 -21.39 -28.01 -19.56
C VAL A 392 -21.28 -29.52 -19.64
N ARG A 393 -21.82 -30.22 -18.65
CA ARG A 393 -21.88 -31.68 -18.58
C ARG A 393 -22.70 -32.25 -19.76
N LEU A 394 -22.49 -33.52 -20.12
CA LEU A 394 -23.20 -34.18 -21.24
C LEU A 394 -24.75 -34.20 -21.13
N ASP A 395 -25.33 -33.89 -19.98
CA ASP A 395 -26.79 -33.77 -19.76
C ASP A 395 -27.31 -32.32 -19.86
N GLY A 396 -26.43 -31.34 -20.09
CA GLY A 396 -26.74 -29.92 -20.24
C GLY A 396 -26.65 -29.12 -18.95
N VAL A 397 -26.24 -29.73 -17.83
CA VAL A 397 -25.98 -29.05 -16.56
C VAL A 397 -24.67 -28.28 -16.63
N VAL A 398 -24.68 -27.02 -16.20
CA VAL A 398 -23.46 -26.19 -16.10
C VAL A 398 -22.74 -26.50 -14.79
N MET A 399 -21.51 -26.99 -14.90
CA MET A 399 -20.59 -27.36 -13.82
C MET A 399 -19.74 -26.19 -13.34
N SER A 400 -19.20 -25.44 -14.29
CA SER A 400 -18.32 -24.30 -14.06
C SER A 400 -18.87 -23.10 -14.79
N TYR A 401 -18.71 -21.92 -14.21
CA TYR A 401 -18.98 -20.66 -14.85
C TYR A 401 -18.02 -19.62 -14.28
N ASP A 402 -17.25 -18.99 -15.16
CA ASP A 402 -16.38 -17.88 -14.84
C ASP A 402 -16.70 -16.71 -15.78
N LYS A 403 -16.82 -15.51 -15.20
CA LYS A 403 -17.06 -14.26 -15.92
C LYS A 403 -15.94 -13.27 -15.63
N LYS A 404 -14.90 -13.33 -16.44
CA LYS A 404 -13.74 -12.42 -16.39
C LYS A 404 -14.05 -11.12 -17.14
N THR A 405 -13.45 -10.00 -16.73
CA THR A 405 -13.45 -8.79 -17.58
C THR A 405 -12.59 -9.04 -18.81
N ASP A 406 -13.14 -8.78 -20.00
CA ASP A 406 -12.35 -8.74 -21.22
C ASP A 406 -11.51 -7.47 -21.16
N VAL A 407 -10.19 -7.63 -21.08
CA VAL A 407 -9.24 -6.50 -21.12
C VAL A 407 -9.25 -5.83 -22.51
N SER A 408 -9.98 -6.39 -23.47
CA SER A 408 -10.23 -5.88 -24.81
C SER A 408 -11.47 -4.95 -24.89
N VAL A 409 -11.18 -3.64 -24.85
CA VAL A 409 -11.98 -2.49 -25.37
C VAL A 409 -13.34 -2.14 -24.71
N PRO A 410 -13.86 -0.89 -24.82
CA PRO A 410 -13.23 0.42 -25.07
C PRO A 410 -13.58 1.46 -23.98
N GLY A 411 -12.59 1.92 -23.19
CA GLY A 411 -12.84 2.71 -21.96
C GLY A 411 -11.93 3.92 -21.68
N GLY A 412 -11.37 4.60 -22.69
CA GLY A 412 -10.94 5.99 -22.53
C GLY A 412 -9.80 6.33 -21.55
N ASP A 413 -8.86 5.41 -21.27
CA ASP A 413 -7.55 5.79 -20.68
C ASP A 413 -6.40 5.38 -21.61
N THR A 414 -5.75 6.37 -22.23
CA THR A 414 -4.61 6.18 -23.15
C THR A 414 -3.26 6.03 -22.43
N SER A 415 -3.29 5.66 -21.14
CA SER A 415 -2.10 5.55 -20.30
C SER A 415 -2.14 4.30 -19.41
N VAL A 416 -1.64 3.17 -19.93
CA VAL A 416 -1.19 2.07 -19.06
C VAL A 416 -0.03 2.61 -18.19
N PRO A 417 -0.10 2.54 -16.85
CA PRO A 417 1.00 2.95 -15.99
C PRO A 417 2.28 2.18 -16.36
N GLY A 418 3.36 2.90 -16.63
CA GLY A 418 4.65 2.31 -17.04
C GLY A 418 4.93 2.26 -18.55
N GLY A 419 4.01 2.69 -19.41
CA GLY A 419 4.28 2.86 -20.85
C GLY A 419 4.39 1.56 -21.65
N GLN A 420 3.68 0.52 -21.23
CA GLN A 420 3.56 -0.75 -21.94
C GLN A 420 2.52 -0.67 -23.08
N ILE A 421 2.68 -1.53 -24.08
CA ILE A 421 1.62 -1.79 -25.09
C ILE A 421 0.52 -2.67 -24.48
N THR A 422 -0.68 -2.61 -25.04
CA THR A 422 -1.82 -3.47 -24.62
C THR A 422 -1.84 -4.82 -25.36
N ALA A 423 -2.60 -5.80 -24.84
CA ALA A 423 -2.87 -7.06 -25.54
C ALA A 423 -3.45 -6.84 -26.95
N GLN A 424 -4.40 -5.91 -27.09
CA GLN A 424 -4.95 -5.51 -28.39
C GLN A 424 -3.87 -4.96 -29.34
N GLN A 425 -2.92 -4.17 -28.85
CA GLN A 425 -1.80 -3.69 -29.67
C GLN A 425 -0.86 -4.85 -30.06
N ALA A 426 -0.61 -5.81 -29.16
CA ALA A 426 0.15 -7.01 -29.47
C ALA A 426 -0.56 -7.85 -30.55
N LYS A 427 -1.88 -8.05 -30.45
CA LYS A 427 -2.72 -8.72 -31.45
C LYS A 427 -2.66 -8.06 -32.82
N GLU A 428 -2.81 -6.74 -32.87
CA GLU A 428 -2.68 -5.96 -34.12
C GLU A 428 -1.28 -6.10 -34.74
N ILE A 429 -0.23 -6.14 -33.92
CA ILE A 429 1.15 -6.39 -34.37
C ILE A 429 1.28 -7.83 -34.90
N ALA A 430 0.76 -8.84 -34.19
CA ALA A 430 0.80 -10.24 -34.62
C ALA A 430 0.12 -10.43 -35.99
N PHE A 431 -1.11 -9.93 -36.15
CA PHE A 431 -1.86 -10.04 -37.41
C PHE A 431 -1.22 -9.23 -38.54
N SER A 432 -0.70 -8.03 -38.25
CA SER A 432 0.02 -7.21 -39.23
C SER A 432 1.29 -7.90 -39.72
N VAL A 433 2.04 -8.54 -38.81
CA VAL A 433 3.26 -9.29 -39.15
C VAL A 433 2.91 -10.59 -39.88
N ALA A 434 1.81 -11.25 -39.51
CA ALA A 434 1.34 -12.44 -40.21
C ALA A 434 0.97 -12.13 -41.68
N ALA A 435 0.17 -11.07 -41.91
CA ALA A 435 -0.20 -10.61 -43.25
C ALA A 435 0.99 -10.15 -44.11
N GLN A 436 2.05 -9.63 -43.48
CA GLN A 436 3.28 -9.26 -44.18
C GLN A 436 4.17 -10.47 -44.52
N ARG A 437 4.17 -11.51 -43.67
CA ARG A 437 5.11 -12.65 -43.74
C ARG A 437 4.55 -13.84 -44.52
N TRP A 438 3.25 -14.06 -44.51
CA TRP A 438 2.59 -15.20 -45.13
C TRP A 438 1.44 -14.74 -46.05
N GLN A 439 1.59 -14.93 -47.36
CA GLN A 439 0.61 -14.47 -48.38
C GLN A 439 -0.74 -15.17 -48.32
N ASP A 440 -0.81 -16.31 -47.63
CA ASP A 440 -1.98 -17.13 -47.39
C ASP A 440 -2.62 -16.89 -46.00
N PHE A 441 -2.10 -15.93 -45.22
CA PHE A 441 -2.78 -15.44 -44.02
C PHE A 441 -3.94 -14.52 -44.40
N ASP A 442 -5.10 -14.78 -43.82
CA ASP A 442 -6.31 -14.00 -43.98
C ASP A 442 -6.93 -13.74 -42.60
N ALA A 443 -6.90 -12.48 -42.16
CA ALA A 443 -7.36 -12.08 -40.83
C ALA A 443 -8.86 -12.38 -40.61
N ASP A 444 -9.66 -12.38 -41.68
CA ASP A 444 -11.10 -12.70 -41.62
C ASP A 444 -11.36 -14.21 -41.43
N ASN A 445 -10.32 -15.04 -41.52
CA ASN A 445 -10.36 -16.50 -41.36
C ASN A 445 -9.58 -17.01 -40.13
N VAL A 446 -9.22 -16.11 -39.20
CA VAL A 446 -8.61 -16.49 -37.90
C VAL A 446 -9.62 -17.20 -37.00
N ARG A 447 -9.16 -18.27 -36.34
CA ARG A 447 -9.89 -19.15 -35.40
C ARG A 447 -8.94 -19.57 -34.28
N GLU A 448 -9.45 -20.13 -33.19
CA GLU A 448 -8.61 -20.67 -32.09
C GLU A 448 -7.51 -19.69 -31.65
N TYR A 449 -7.87 -18.41 -31.45
CA TYR A 449 -6.96 -17.36 -31.00
C TYR A 449 -6.78 -17.43 -29.47
N ASP A 450 -5.56 -17.57 -28.99
CA ASP A 450 -5.19 -17.49 -27.58
C ASP A 450 -4.21 -16.34 -27.37
N ASP A 451 -4.29 -15.68 -26.22
CA ASP A 451 -3.31 -14.69 -25.75
C ASP A 451 -3.07 -14.75 -24.23
N GLU A 452 -3.23 -15.96 -23.65
CA GLU A 452 -3.03 -16.27 -22.23
C GLU A 452 -3.78 -15.30 -21.30
N GLY A 453 -5.05 -15.03 -21.64
CA GLY A 453 -5.91 -14.11 -20.90
C GLY A 453 -5.50 -12.64 -21.00
N GLY A 454 -4.79 -12.25 -22.06
CA GLY A 454 -4.39 -10.88 -22.35
C GLY A 454 -3.37 -10.29 -21.37
N ARG A 455 -2.60 -11.13 -20.66
CA ARG A 455 -1.58 -10.72 -19.68
C ARG A 455 -0.18 -11.07 -20.20
N PRO A 456 0.80 -10.15 -20.15
CA PRO A 456 2.14 -10.47 -20.60
C PRO A 456 2.93 -11.22 -19.51
N GLU A 457 3.39 -12.42 -19.85
CA GLU A 457 4.22 -13.31 -19.03
C GLU A 457 5.68 -12.83 -18.95
N ARG A 458 6.43 -13.32 -17.95
CA ARG A 458 7.81 -12.88 -17.63
C ARG A 458 8.83 -14.01 -17.54
N GLU A 459 9.24 -14.53 -18.68
CA GLU A 459 10.31 -15.54 -18.81
C GLU A 459 11.63 -14.90 -19.28
N ASP A 460 12.76 -15.48 -18.85
CA ASP A 460 14.14 -14.99 -19.10
C ASP A 460 14.37 -13.48 -18.84
N GLY A 461 13.55 -12.89 -17.97
CA GLY A 461 13.60 -11.48 -17.59
C GLY A 461 12.93 -10.52 -18.57
N VAL A 462 12.31 -11.01 -19.65
CA VAL A 462 11.56 -10.23 -20.63
C VAL A 462 10.06 -10.36 -20.36
N LEU A 463 9.37 -9.22 -20.26
CA LEU A 463 7.91 -9.18 -20.16
C LEU A 463 7.32 -9.14 -21.58
N ALA A 464 6.51 -10.12 -21.97
CA ALA A 464 5.99 -10.28 -23.33
C ALA A 464 4.60 -10.94 -23.35
N TYR A 465 3.79 -10.55 -24.32
CA TYR A 465 2.57 -11.26 -24.70
C TYR A 465 2.94 -12.49 -25.52
N GLU A 466 2.39 -13.65 -25.17
CA GLU A 466 2.34 -14.83 -26.03
C GLU A 466 0.99 -14.75 -26.77
N ILE A 467 0.96 -15.05 -28.07
CA ILE A 467 -0.25 -14.99 -28.90
C ILE A 467 -0.22 -16.15 -29.88
N GLU A 468 -1.18 -17.05 -29.73
CA GLU A 468 -1.37 -18.19 -30.63
C GLU A 468 -2.66 -18.00 -31.42
N PHE A 469 -2.69 -18.45 -32.68
CA PHE A 469 -3.95 -18.52 -33.44
C PHE A 469 -3.87 -19.44 -34.63
N LYS A 470 -5.01 -19.99 -35.05
CA LYS A 470 -5.12 -20.75 -36.29
C LYS A 470 -5.71 -19.92 -37.42
N CYS A 471 -5.18 -20.08 -38.62
CA CYS A 471 -5.75 -19.50 -39.83
C CYS A 471 -5.57 -20.47 -41.02
N GLY A 472 -6.68 -20.98 -41.53
CA GLY A 472 -6.71 -21.91 -42.67
C GLY A 472 -6.36 -23.35 -42.30
N ARG A 473 -5.08 -23.74 -42.43
CA ARG A 473 -4.52 -25.07 -42.08
C ARG A 473 -3.20 -24.93 -41.34
N TYR A 474 -3.08 -23.83 -40.60
CA TYR A 474 -1.84 -23.40 -40.01
C TYR A 474 -2.12 -22.78 -38.66
N GLU A 475 -1.28 -23.14 -37.71
CA GLU A 475 -1.20 -22.58 -36.38
C GLU A 475 -0.03 -21.60 -36.35
N TYR A 476 -0.23 -20.45 -35.74
CA TYR A 476 0.70 -19.33 -35.72
C TYR A 476 1.00 -19.00 -34.27
N GLU A 477 2.27 -18.87 -33.94
CA GLU A 477 2.72 -18.55 -32.58
C GLU A 477 3.55 -17.26 -32.63
N PHE A 478 3.23 -16.33 -31.75
CA PHE A 478 3.86 -15.03 -31.63
C PHE A 478 4.25 -14.74 -30.20
N ARG A 479 5.39 -14.07 -30.03
CA ARG A 479 5.80 -13.50 -28.74
C ARG A 479 6.18 -12.05 -28.93
N ILE A 480 5.53 -11.14 -28.21
CA ILE A 480 5.58 -9.70 -28.47
C ILE A 480 5.87 -8.94 -27.17
N LYS A 481 7.00 -8.23 -27.15
CA LYS A 481 7.52 -7.55 -25.98
C LYS A 481 6.58 -6.44 -25.48
N ALA A 482 6.15 -6.53 -24.23
CA ALA A 482 5.16 -5.62 -23.64
C ALA A 482 5.63 -4.17 -23.53
N SER A 483 6.94 -3.89 -23.53
CA SER A 483 7.45 -2.52 -23.38
C SER A 483 7.40 -1.65 -24.64
N ASP A 484 7.28 -2.25 -25.83
CA ASP A 484 7.49 -1.54 -27.10
C ASP A 484 6.87 -2.23 -28.34
N GLY A 485 6.26 -3.41 -28.20
CA GLY A 485 5.69 -4.16 -29.32
C GLY A 485 6.71 -4.87 -30.21
N THR A 486 7.98 -5.00 -29.78
CA THR A 486 8.97 -5.76 -30.54
C THR A 486 8.58 -7.23 -30.60
N VAL A 487 8.41 -7.78 -31.80
CA VAL A 487 8.22 -9.21 -32.03
C VAL A 487 9.51 -9.97 -31.72
N ILE A 488 9.45 -10.85 -30.73
CA ILE A 488 10.53 -11.72 -30.25
C ILE A 488 10.47 -13.06 -31.00
N LYS A 489 9.28 -13.66 -31.08
CA LYS A 489 8.99 -14.91 -31.80
C LYS A 489 7.83 -14.67 -32.77
N ALA A 490 7.89 -15.32 -33.93
CA ALA A 490 6.83 -15.34 -34.93
C ALA A 490 7.05 -16.58 -35.80
N GLU A 491 6.27 -17.62 -35.57
CA GLU A 491 6.41 -18.94 -36.19
C GLU A 491 5.05 -19.40 -36.72
N ARG A 492 5.07 -20.42 -37.58
CA ARG A 492 3.86 -21.01 -38.15
C ARG A 492 4.09 -22.46 -38.49
N GLU A 493 3.29 -23.32 -37.88
CA GLU A 493 3.28 -24.76 -38.13
C GLU A 493 2.00 -25.14 -38.87
N ARG A 494 1.94 -26.40 -39.34
CA ARG A 494 0.78 -26.90 -40.07
C ARG A 494 -0.12 -27.66 -39.10
N ASP A 495 -1.36 -27.20 -39.00
CA ASP A 495 -2.45 -27.88 -38.30
C ASP A 495 -2.83 -29.14 -39.12
N ASP A 496 -2.77 -30.31 -38.48
CA ASP A 496 -2.59 -31.64 -39.12
C ASP A 496 -3.91 -32.42 -39.37
#